data_AF-A0A4P9YE19-F1
#
_entry.id   AF-A0A4P9YE19-F1
#
_cell.length_a   1.000
_cell.length_b   1.000
_cell.length_c   1.000
_cell.angle_alpha   90.00
_cell.angle_beta   90.00
_cell.angle_gamma   90.00
#
_symmetry.space_group_name_H-M   'P 1'
#
loop_
_entity.id
_entity.type
_entity.pdbx_description
1 polymer ?
#
loop_
_entity_poly.entity_id
_entity_poly.type
_entity_poly.pdbx_seq_one_letter_code
_entity_poly.pdbx_strand_id
1 'polypeptide(L)' 'GIKLESNPKALSTGDAALIRLVPTKPLCVEPFHKFPNLGRLAIRDQRQTIAVGVVKTVER' A
#
# COMPACT_ATOMS: atom_id res chain seq x y z
N GLY A 1 -11.59 11.89 4.81
CA GLY A 1 -10.14 12.10 4.97
C GLY A 1 -9.79 13.37 4.23
N ILE A 2 -9.19 14.34 4.92
CA ILE A 2 -8.82 15.62 4.33
C ILE A 2 -7.66 15.34 3.37
N LYS A 3 -7.83 15.67 2.09
CA LYS A 3 -6.77 15.54 1.09
C LYS A 3 -5.85 16.75 1.27
N LEU A 4 -4.71 16.55 1.93
CA LEU A 4 -3.77 17.61 2.26
C LEU A 4 -3.06 18.15 1.01
N GLU A 5 -2.57 17.26 0.15
CA GLU A 5 -1.92 17.64 -1.12
C GLU A 5 -2.24 16.65 -2.26
N SER A 6 -2.20 17.14 -3.50
CA SER A 6 -2.29 16.31 -4.71
C SER A 6 -0.89 15.94 -5.19
N ASN A 7 -0.57 14.64 -5.16
CA ASN A 7 0.70 14.07 -5.64
C ASN A 7 1.96 14.62 -4.95
N PRO A 8 2.12 14.41 -3.62
CA PRO A 8 3.32 14.82 -2.90
C PRO A 8 4.56 14.07 -3.41
N LYS A 9 5.72 14.74 -3.40
CA LYS A 9 7.00 14.12 -3.84
C LYS A 9 7.50 13.02 -2.89
N ALA A 10 7.16 13.13 -1.60
CA ALA A 10 7.55 12.19 -0.55
C ALA A 10 6.45 12.12 0.51
N LEU A 11 6.45 11.04 1.29
CA LEU A 11 5.55 10.83 2.43
C LEU A 11 6.40 10.79 3.70
N SER A 12 5.90 11.43 4.77
CA SER A 12 6.52 11.40 6.09
C SER A 12 5.79 10.44 7.03
N THR A 13 6.41 10.14 8.18
CA THR A 13 5.80 9.30 9.21
C THR A 13 4.49 9.93 9.70
N GLY A 14 3.39 9.16 9.61
CA GLY A 14 2.05 9.60 9.98
C GLY A 14 1.14 9.94 8.79
N ASP A 15 1.72 10.07 7.59
CA ASP A 15 0.94 10.33 6.39
C ASP A 15 0.25 9.06 5.88
N ALA A 16 -0.96 9.24 5.34
CA ALA A 16 -1.69 8.21 4.63
C ALA A 16 -1.89 8.63 3.18
N ALA A 17 -1.51 7.75 2.25
CA ALA A 17 -1.62 8.00 0.82
C ALA A 17 -2.15 6.77 0.07
N LEU A 18 -2.75 7.02 -1.09
CA LEU A 18 -3.05 5.97 -2.06
C LEU A 18 -1.89 5.89 -3.05
N ILE A 19 -1.23 4.74 -3.12
CA ILE A 19 -0.05 4.52 -3.97
C ILE A 19 -0.28 3.34 -4.92
N ARG A 20 0.36 3.41 -6.08
CA ARG A 20 0.47 2.28 -7.02
C ARG A 20 1.76 1.54 -6.71
N LEU A 21 1.65 0.25 -6.39
CA LEU A 21 2.78 -0.63 -6.12
C LEU A 21 2.94 -1.62 -7.27
N VAL A 22 4.18 -1.78 -7.75
CA VAL A 22 4.53 -2.78 -8.75
C VAL A 22 5.50 -3.77 -8.10
N PRO A 23 5.13 -5.06 -7.98
CA PRO A 23 6.00 -6.05 -7.38
C PRO A 23 7.15 -6.41 -8.34
N THR A 24 8.33 -6.69 -7.79
CA THR A 24 9.51 -7.10 -8.59
C THR A 24 9.50 -8.58 -8.96
N LYS A 25 8.68 -9.38 -8.27
CA LYS A 25 8.46 -10.81 -8.51
C LYS A 25 6.96 -11.10 -8.59
N PRO A 26 6.53 -12.17 -9.27
CA PRO A 26 5.13 -12.58 -9.28
C PRO A 26 4.59 -12.73 -7.86
N LEU A 27 3.54 -12.00 -7.55
CA LEU A 27 2.91 -11.98 -6.23
C LEU A 27 1.39 -12.04 -6.42
N CYS A 28 0.74 -12.96 -5.71
CA CYS A 28 -0.72 -13.06 -5.71
C CYS A 28 -1.29 -12.16 -4.61
N VAL A 29 -2.01 -11.10 -5.01
CA VAL A 29 -2.71 -10.19 -4.10
C VAL A 29 -4.15 -10.00 -4.60
N GLU A 30 -5.08 -9.77 -3.68
CA GLU A 30 -6.49 -9.51 -4.00
C GLU A 30 -6.97 -8.24 -3.28
N PRO A 31 -8.02 -7.57 -3.78
CA PRO A 31 -8.64 -6.45 -3.07
C PRO A 31 -9.14 -6.84 -1.69
N PHE A 32 -8.90 -5.99 -0.69
CA PHE A 32 -9.26 -6.25 0.71
C PHE A 32 -10.76 -6.55 0.90
N HIS A 33 -11.63 -5.89 0.12
CA HIS A 33 -13.07 -6.12 0.19
C HIS A 33 -13.49 -7.53 -0.25
N LYS A 34 -12.72 -8.16 -1.13
CA LYS A 34 -13.02 -9.48 -1.69
C LYS A 34 -12.37 -10.59 -0.85
N PHE A 35 -11.09 -10.43 -0.52
CA PHE A 35 -10.35 -11.37 0.31
C PHE A 35 -9.48 -10.61 1.33
N PRO A 36 -10.01 -10.37 2.55
CA PRO A 36 -9.31 -9.60 3.59
C PRO A 36 -7.92 -10.14 3.95
N ASN A 37 -7.75 -11.46 3.88
CA ASN A 37 -6.49 -12.12 4.22
C ASN A 37 -5.38 -11.85 3.18
N LEU A 38 -5.73 -11.72 1.89
CA LEU A 38 -4.78 -11.43 0.81
C LEU A 38 -4.64 -9.92 0.52
N GLY A 39 -5.54 -9.11 1.04
CA GLY A 39 -5.55 -7.67 0.83
C GLY A 39 -4.79 -6.86 1.87
N ARG A 40 -4.23 -7.46 2.93
CA ARG A 40 -3.41 -6.76 3.93
C ARG A 40 -1.93 -6.90 3.59
N LEU A 41 -1.22 -5.78 3.57
CA LEU A 41 0.20 -5.72 3.24
C LEU A 41 0.99 -4.99 4.33
N ALA A 42 2.19 -5.49 4.61
CA ALA A 42 3.19 -4.82 5.44
C ALA A 42 4.44 -4.56 4.59
N ILE A 43 4.85 -3.31 4.48
CA ILE A 43 6.03 -2.90 3.72
C ILE A 43 7.19 -2.80 4.72
N ARG A 44 8.30 -3.47 4.39
CA ARG A 44 9.47 -3.57 5.26
C ARG A 44 10.73 -3.17 4.51
N ASP A 45 11.61 -2.46 5.19
CA ASP A 45 12.97 -2.17 4.73
C ASP A 45 13.97 -2.58 5.84
N GLN A 46 15.01 -3.34 5.46
CA GLN A 46 16.09 -3.82 6.35
C GLN A 46 15.66 -4.23 7.78
N ARG A 47 14.55 -4.99 7.90
CA ARG A 47 13.89 -5.52 9.13
C ARG A 47 12.88 -4.61 9.80
N GLN A 48 12.84 -3.32 9.49
CA GLN A 48 11.86 -2.38 10.04
C GLN A 48 10.59 -2.35 9.17
N THR A 49 9.42 -2.33 9.82
CA THR A 49 8.15 -2.08 9.12
C THR A 49 8.00 -0.58 8.93
N ILE A 50 8.01 -0.13 7.68
CA ILE A 50 7.93 1.29 7.33
C ILE A 50 6.48 1.74 7.06
N ALA A 51 5.62 0.82 6.64
CA ALA A 51 4.22 1.11 6.37
C ALA A 51 3.35 -0.16 6.45
N VAL A 52 2.07 0.05 6.74
CA VAL A 52 1.01 -0.97 6.68
C VAL A 52 -0.12 -0.45 5.80
N GLY A 53 -0.76 -1.34 5.05
CA GLY A 53 -1.78 -0.92 4.10
C GLY A 53 -2.73 -2.02 3.69
N VAL A 54 -3.77 -1.60 2.96
CA VAL A 54 -4.76 -2.50 2.35
C VAL A 54 -4.82 -2.28 0.85
N VAL A 55 -4.96 -3.37 0.10
CA VAL A 55 -5.11 -3.35 -1.35
C VAL A 55 -6.51 -2.91 -1.71
N LYS A 56 -6.61 -1.78 -2.42
CA LYS A 56 -7.89 -1.24 -2.90
C LYS A 56 -8.28 -1.81 -4.26
N THR A 57 -7.33 -1.84 -5.19
CA THR A 57 -7.51 -2.29 -6.57
C THR A 57 -6.29 -3.10 -6.99
N VAL A 58 -6.50 -4.09 -7.85
CA VAL A 58 -5.43 -4.88 -8.47
C VAL A 58 -5.60 -4.75 -9.98
N GLU A 59 -4.55 -4.30 -10.66
CA GLU A 59 -4.47 -4.31 -12.12
C GLU A 59 -3.59 -5.51 -12.51
N ARG A 60 -4.02 -6.26 -13.53
CA ARG A 60 -3.36 -7.48 -14.00
C ARG A 60 -2.33 -7.18 -15.07
#